data_AF-A0A445JWH6-F1
#
_entry.id   AF-A0A445JWH6-F1
#
_cell.length_a   1.000
_cell.length_b   1.000
_cell.length_c   1.000
_cell.angle_alpha   90.00
_cell.angle_beta   90.00
_cell.angle_gamma   90.00
#
_symmetry.space_group_name_H-M   'P 1'
#
loop_
_entity.id
_entity.type
_entity.pdbx_description
1 polymer ?
#
loop_
_entity_poly.entity_id
_entity_poly.type
_entity_poly.pdbx_seq_one_letter_code
_entity_poly.pdbx_strand_id
1 'polypeptide(L)'
;MGTLIRIFSDGTIERPLQTPFVPLKLDEPHTGLSSKDVVISHNLPVSALVYLPKLTNEADKVPILVYFHGGGFVIESAFSQRYHNFFKTFVPQVGLTGLGCSRMIACVAGKDSLRERGVSYYESVKKSGWQGKLEFFEEKDEGHVYQLFNVEGKEKVVDSYTSQVAF
;
A
#
# COMPACT_ATOMS: atom_id res chain seq x y z
N MET A 1 10.32 21.28 -5.90
CA MET A 1 9.34 20.58 -5.04
C MET A 1 8.29 21.60 -4.61
N GLY A 2 6.99 21.32 -4.80
CA GLY A 2 5.91 22.25 -4.46
C GLY A 2 5.63 22.33 -2.95
N THR A 3 4.80 23.29 -2.52
CA THR A 3 4.40 23.44 -1.12
C THR A 3 3.52 22.27 -0.66
N LEU A 4 3.99 21.49 0.32
CA LEU A 4 3.25 20.34 0.87
C LEU A 4 2.09 20.76 1.76
N ILE A 5 2.31 21.74 2.62
CA ILE A 5 1.34 22.27 3.58
C ILE A 5 1.50 23.78 3.71
N ARG A 6 0.38 24.49 3.83
CA ARG A 6 0.34 25.88 4.31
C ARG A 6 -0.48 25.93 5.57
N ILE A 7 0.07 26.60 6.58
CA ILE A 7 -0.61 26.85 7.84
C ILE A 7 -0.80 28.36 7.93
N PHE A 8 -2.05 28.79 8.00
CA PHE A 8 -2.41 30.20 8.11
C PHE A 8 -2.45 30.61 9.58
N SER A 9 -2.34 31.92 9.84
CA SER A 9 -2.32 32.48 11.20
C SER A 9 -3.63 32.26 11.97
N ASP A 10 -4.73 32.02 11.26
CA ASP A 10 -6.04 31.68 11.84
C ASP A 10 -6.17 30.17 12.19
N GLY A 11 -5.13 29.37 11.95
CA GLY A 11 -5.11 27.93 12.18
C GLY A 11 -5.63 27.10 10.99
N THR A 12 -6.06 27.72 9.90
CA THR A 12 -6.46 27.01 8.68
C THR A 12 -5.26 26.29 8.07
N ILE A 13 -5.49 25.07 7.57
CA ILE A 13 -4.45 24.25 6.94
C ILE A 13 -4.85 23.95 5.50
N GLU A 14 -4.00 24.32 4.55
CA GLU A 14 -4.08 23.88 3.16
C GLU A 14 -3.05 22.78 2.89
N ARG A 15 -3.43 21.82 2.06
CA ARG A 15 -2.55 20.76 1.55
C ARG A 15 -2.53 20.80 0.02
N PRO A 16 -1.76 21.70 -0.61
CA PRO A 16 -1.88 21.98 -2.05
C PRO A 16 -1.55 20.79 -2.96
N LEU A 17 -0.77 19.83 -2.46
CA LEU A 17 -0.36 18.63 -3.21
C LEU A 17 -1.24 17.39 -2.92
N GLN A 18 -2.28 17.55 -2.10
CA GLN A 18 -3.25 16.50 -1.77
C GLN A 18 -4.08 16.15 -3.01
N THR A 19 -4.05 14.89 -3.43
CA THR A 19 -4.99 14.43 -4.46
C THR A 19 -6.40 14.21 -3.90
N PRO A 20 -7.46 14.36 -4.73
CA PRO A 20 -8.83 14.13 -4.29
C PRO A 20 -9.03 12.74 -3.70
N PHE A 21 -9.96 12.60 -2.76
CA PHE A 21 -10.38 11.28 -2.30
C PHE A 21 -11.30 10.63 -3.33
N VAL A 22 -11.11 9.33 -3.55
CA VAL A 22 -11.93 8.57 -4.49
C VAL A 22 -13.11 7.97 -3.73
N PRO A 23 -14.36 8.33 -4.06
CA PRO A 23 -15.51 7.62 -3.53
C PRO A 23 -15.53 6.18 -4.04
N LEU A 24 -15.95 5.24 -3.20
CA LEU A 24 -16.13 3.83 -3.55
C LEU A 24 -16.95 3.69 -4.85
N LYS A 25 -16.29 3.29 -5.94
CA LYS A 25 -16.97 2.66 -7.08
C LYS A 25 -16.76 1.16 -6.97
N LEU A 26 -17.86 0.50 -6.63
CA LEU A 26 -17.99 -0.94 -6.54
C LEU A 26 -17.84 -1.53 -7.95
N ASP A 27 -16.87 -2.43 -8.09
CA ASP A 27 -16.62 -3.29 -9.26
C ASP A 27 -16.36 -2.59 -10.61
N GLU A 28 -15.10 -2.59 -11.03
CA GLU A 28 -14.71 -2.24 -12.40
C GLU A 28 -14.88 -3.48 -13.29
N PRO A 29 -15.83 -3.48 -14.26
CA PRO A 29 -16.21 -4.68 -15.01
C PRO A 29 -15.05 -5.35 -15.77
N HIS A 30 -14.00 -4.57 -16.08
CA HIS A 30 -12.92 -4.99 -16.97
C HIS A 30 -11.70 -5.58 -16.24
N THR A 31 -11.50 -5.28 -14.95
CA THR A 31 -10.32 -5.78 -14.19
C THR A 31 -10.67 -6.88 -13.20
N GLY A 32 -11.94 -7.00 -12.80
CA GLY A 32 -12.37 -7.94 -11.75
C GLY A 32 -11.77 -7.63 -10.38
N LEU A 33 -11.23 -6.43 -10.18
CA LEU A 33 -10.71 -5.95 -8.90
C LEU A 33 -11.84 -5.29 -8.11
N SER A 34 -12.11 -5.80 -6.92
CA SER A 34 -13.03 -5.19 -5.96
C SER A 34 -12.24 -4.45 -4.87
N SER A 35 -12.82 -3.38 -4.31
CA SER A 35 -12.21 -2.66 -3.19
C SER A 35 -13.24 -2.23 -2.16
N LYS A 36 -12.87 -2.21 -0.88
CA LYS A 36 -13.75 -1.88 0.24
C LYS A 36 -13.03 -1.12 1.34
N ASP A 37 -13.69 -0.08 1.86
CA ASP A 37 -13.24 0.61 3.07
C ASP A 37 -13.62 -0.20 4.30
N VAL A 38 -12.67 -0.37 5.21
CA VAL A 38 -12.85 -1.10 6.47
C VAL A 38 -12.40 -0.21 7.63
N VAL A 39 -13.26 -0.06 8.62
CA VAL A 39 -12.88 0.57 9.89
C VAL A 39 -12.19 -0.47 10.76
N ILE A 40 -10.96 -0.18 11.19
CA ILE A 40 -10.16 -1.05 12.04
C ILE A 40 -10.39 -0.71 13.52
N SER A 41 -10.47 0.57 13.86
CA SER A 41 -10.70 1.03 15.23
C SER A 41 -11.43 2.37 15.24
N HIS A 42 -12.37 2.49 16.18
CA HIS A 42 -13.08 3.75 16.46
C HIS A 42 -12.41 4.59 17.56
N ASN A 43 -11.61 3.96 18.45
CA ASN A 43 -10.96 4.64 19.58
C ASN A 43 -9.72 5.42 19.12
N LEU A 44 -8.90 4.76 18.29
CA LEU A 44 -7.91 5.42 17.45
C LEU A 44 -8.51 5.36 16.05
N PRO A 45 -9.04 6.45 15.48
CA PRO A 45 -9.71 6.42 14.20
C PRO A 45 -8.78 5.91 13.09
N VAL A 46 -8.85 4.61 12.82
CA VAL A 46 -8.01 3.91 11.85
C VAL A 46 -8.92 3.17 10.89
N SER A 47 -8.73 3.44 9.61
CA SER A 47 -9.43 2.78 8.51
C SER A 47 -8.43 2.33 7.46
N ALA A 48 -8.79 1.30 6.70
CA ALA A 48 -8.01 0.79 5.58
C ALA A 48 -8.88 0.64 4.33
N LEU A 49 -8.25 0.80 3.17
CA LEU A 49 -8.82 0.43 1.88
C LEU A 49 -8.29 -0.96 1.51
N VAL A 50 -9.19 -1.94 1.44
CA VAL A 50 -8.86 -3.34 1.11
C VAL A 50 -9.15 -3.58 -0.36
N TYR A 51 -8.17 -4.13 -1.08
CA TYR A 51 -8.31 -4.57 -2.47
C TYR A 51 -8.40 -6.10 -2.51
N LEU A 52 -9.35 -6.63 -3.29
CA LEU A 52 -9.52 -8.06 -3.52
C LEU A 52 -9.44 -8.33 -5.03
N PRO A 53 -8.39 -9.02 -5.51
CA PRO A 53 -8.33 -9.44 -6.91
C PRO A 53 -9.43 -10.46 -7.22
N LYS A 54 -9.76 -10.60 -8.51
CA LYS A 54 -10.66 -11.65 -8.98
C LYS A 54 -10.11 -13.02 -8.59
N LEU A 55 -10.84 -13.73 -7.74
CA LEU A 55 -10.52 -15.10 -7.37
C LEU A 55 -11.08 -16.06 -8.42
N THR A 56 -10.30 -17.06 -8.79
CA THR A 56 -10.73 -18.14 -9.70
C THR A 56 -11.48 -19.25 -8.97
N ASN A 57 -11.18 -19.45 -7.68
CA ASN A 57 -11.85 -20.41 -6.80
C ASN A 57 -12.00 -19.79 -5.39
N GLU A 58 -13.15 -19.98 -4.74
CA GLU A 58 -13.39 -19.46 -3.37
C GLU A 58 -12.49 -20.10 -2.31
N ALA A 59 -11.92 -21.28 -2.60
CA ALA A 59 -10.92 -21.93 -1.76
C ALA A 59 -9.50 -21.35 -1.94
N ASP A 60 -9.29 -20.47 -2.94
CA ASP A 60 -7.99 -19.86 -3.19
C ASP A 60 -7.62 -18.95 -2.03
N LYS A 61 -6.54 -19.32 -1.36
CA LYS A 61 -5.95 -18.52 -0.30
C LYS A 61 -5.09 -17.42 -0.92
N VAL A 62 -5.38 -16.16 -0.59
CA VAL A 62 -4.62 -14.99 -1.07
C VAL A 62 -3.69 -14.39 0.00
N PRO A 63 -2.55 -13.81 -0.40
CA PRO A 63 -1.63 -13.11 0.48
C PRO A 63 -2.20 -11.79 0.95
N ILE A 64 -1.70 -11.32 2.09
CA ILE A 64 -2.04 -10.00 2.62
C ILE A 64 -0.82 -9.09 2.45
N LEU A 65 -0.95 -8.10 1.57
CA LEU A 65 -0.02 -6.97 1.51
C LEU A 65 -0.57 -5.83 2.37
N VAL A 66 0.16 -5.47 3.42
CA VAL A 66 -0.15 -4.28 4.23
C VAL A 66 0.69 -3.12 3.70
N TYR A 67 0.03 -2.07 3.21
CA TYR A 67 0.69 -0.91 2.64
C TYR A 67 0.33 0.36 3.40
N PHE A 68 1.35 1.18 3.67
CA PHE A 68 1.21 2.51 4.26
C PHE A 68 1.53 3.56 3.20
N HIS A 69 0.62 4.50 2.98
CA HIS A 69 0.84 5.57 2.02
C HIS A 69 1.97 6.51 2.50
N GLY A 70 2.75 7.02 1.55
CA GLY A 70 3.68 8.13 1.78
C GLY A 70 2.97 9.48 1.87
N GLY A 71 3.72 10.56 1.69
CA GLY A 71 3.21 11.94 1.84
C GLY A 71 3.68 12.64 3.12
N GLY A 72 4.77 12.15 3.70
CA GLY A 72 5.46 12.81 4.81
C GLY A 72 4.64 13.00 6.08
N PHE A 73 3.59 12.20 6.28
CA PHE A 73 2.60 12.32 7.38
C PHE A 73 1.75 13.59 7.35
N VAL A 74 1.77 14.34 6.24
CA VAL A 74 1.09 15.64 6.15
C VAL A 74 0.07 15.65 5.03
N ILE A 75 0.32 14.92 3.94
CA ILE A 75 -0.55 14.82 2.77
C ILE A 75 -0.78 13.36 2.38
N GLU A 76 -1.77 13.16 1.52
CA GLU A 76 -2.27 11.89 1.01
C GLU A 76 -2.96 11.00 2.07
N SER A 77 -3.58 9.92 1.58
CA SER A 77 -4.36 8.95 2.34
C SER A 77 -4.46 7.65 1.54
N ALA A 78 -4.77 6.53 2.20
CA ALA A 78 -5.18 5.30 1.53
C ALA A 78 -6.36 5.53 0.56
N PHE A 79 -7.20 6.55 0.83
CA PHE A 79 -8.36 6.92 0.01
C PHE A 79 -8.04 7.95 -1.09
N SER A 80 -6.79 8.39 -1.23
CA SER A 80 -6.41 9.41 -2.22
C SER A 80 -6.26 8.81 -3.63
N GLN A 81 -6.70 9.56 -4.65
CA GLN A 81 -6.70 9.14 -6.06
C GLN A 81 -5.34 8.62 -6.54
N ARG A 82 -4.25 9.23 -6.08
CA ARG A 82 -2.89 8.79 -6.43
C ARG A 82 -2.64 7.34 -6.05
N TYR A 83 -2.87 6.99 -4.79
CA TYR A 83 -2.67 5.63 -4.27
C TYR A 83 -3.72 4.67 -4.83
N HIS A 84 -4.96 5.12 -4.96
CA HIS A 84 -6.01 4.31 -5.53
C HIS A 84 -5.66 3.87 -6.96
N ASN A 85 -5.19 4.78 -7.81
CA ASN A 85 -4.78 4.48 -9.17
C ASN A 85 -3.57 3.52 -9.22
N PHE A 86 -2.60 3.69 -8.33
CA PHE A 86 -1.47 2.77 -8.23
C PHE A 86 -1.94 1.34 -7.91
N PHE A 87 -2.76 1.17 -6.86
CA PHE A 87 -3.24 -0.17 -6.48
C PHE A 87 -4.18 -0.79 -7.50
N LYS A 88 -4.98 0.01 -8.23
CA LYS A 88 -5.77 -0.47 -9.36
C LYS A 88 -4.93 -1.16 -10.42
N THR A 89 -3.75 -0.64 -10.72
CA THR A 89 -2.86 -1.23 -11.73
C THR A 89 -1.97 -2.32 -11.14
N PHE A 90 -1.54 -2.15 -9.90
CA PHE A 90 -0.58 -3.04 -9.24
C PHE A 90 -1.19 -4.38 -8.86
N VAL A 91 -2.37 -4.40 -8.21
CA VAL A 91 -2.97 -5.64 -7.68
C VAL A 91 -3.25 -6.68 -8.77
N PRO A 92 -3.76 -6.34 -9.97
CA PRO A 92 -3.95 -7.31 -11.04
C PRO A 92 -2.64 -7.84 -11.66
N GLN A 93 -1.54 -7.08 -11.55
CA GLN A 93 -0.25 -7.44 -12.15
C GLN A 93 0.59 -8.33 -11.26
N VAL A 94 0.50 -8.16 -9.95
CA VAL A 94 1.19 -9.04 -9.01
C VAL A 94 0.37 -10.32 -8.90
N GLY A 95 0.92 -11.44 -9.40
CA GLY A 95 0.29 -12.77 -9.40
C GLY A 95 0.14 -13.34 -7.99
N LEU A 96 -0.70 -12.71 -7.15
CA LEU A 96 -0.86 -13.02 -5.73
C LEU A 96 -1.54 -14.38 -5.48
N THR A 97 -2.17 -15.00 -6.48
CA THR A 97 -2.90 -16.28 -6.36
C THR A 97 -2.02 -17.49 -6.00
N GLY A 98 -0.69 -17.39 -6.14
CA GLY A 98 0.26 -18.42 -5.68
C GLY A 98 0.70 -18.30 -4.21
N LEU A 99 0.33 -17.21 -3.51
CA LEU A 99 0.68 -17.02 -2.11
C LEU A 99 -0.42 -17.52 -1.16
N GLY A 100 -0.38 -18.80 -0.79
CA GLY A 100 -1.29 -19.35 0.22
C GLY A 100 -1.28 -18.51 1.51
N CYS A 101 -2.47 -18.08 1.96
CA CYS A 101 -2.82 -17.40 3.21
C CYS A 101 -2.03 -17.95 4.40
N SER A 102 -0.87 -17.36 4.59
CA SER A 102 -0.05 -17.30 5.79
C SER A 102 1.07 -16.29 5.57
N ARG A 103 1.14 -15.59 4.43
CA ARG A 103 2.28 -14.75 4.06
C ARG A 103 1.91 -13.27 4.11
N MET A 104 2.74 -12.48 4.79
CA MET A 104 2.71 -11.02 4.84
C MET A 104 4.07 -10.53 4.41
N ILE A 105 4.08 -9.58 3.48
CA ILE A 105 5.30 -8.95 2.98
C ILE A 105 5.29 -7.50 3.47
N ALA A 106 6.36 -7.08 4.12
CA ALA A 106 6.63 -5.70 4.49
C ALA A 106 7.71 -5.14 3.55
N CYS A 107 7.36 -4.11 2.78
CA CYS A 107 8.28 -3.50 1.80
C CYS A 107 8.70 -2.10 2.23
N VAL A 108 10.00 -1.81 2.12
CA VAL A 108 10.58 -0.50 2.40
C VAL A 108 11.50 -0.06 1.25
N ALA A 109 11.66 1.25 1.09
CA ALA A 109 12.65 1.85 0.22
C ALA A 109 13.90 2.21 1.04
N GLY A 110 15.07 1.77 0.60
CA GLY A 110 16.33 1.85 1.36
C GLY A 110 16.84 3.29 1.55
N LYS A 111 16.55 4.19 0.59
CA LYS A 111 16.90 5.63 0.70
C LYS A 111 15.75 6.47 1.28
N ASP A 112 14.69 5.83 1.76
CA ASP A 112 13.55 6.52 2.37
C ASP A 112 13.87 6.94 3.81
N SER A 113 13.68 8.23 4.13
CA SER A 113 13.85 8.73 5.50
C SER A 113 12.87 8.10 6.50
N LEU A 114 11.84 7.41 6.01
CA LEU A 114 10.82 6.72 6.80
C LEU A 114 11.02 5.21 6.87
N ARG A 115 12.10 4.67 6.27
CA ARG A 115 12.47 3.25 6.25
C ARG A 115 12.30 2.56 7.61
N GLU A 116 12.82 3.19 8.67
CA GLU A 116 12.81 2.63 10.04
C GLU A 116 11.40 2.35 10.57
N ARG A 117 10.37 3.05 10.08
CA ARG A 117 8.99 2.77 10.48
C ARG A 117 8.48 1.46 9.88
N GLY A 118 8.81 1.19 8.62
CA GLY A 118 8.50 -0.09 7.98
C GLY A 118 9.25 -1.25 8.61
N VAL A 119 10.53 -1.05 8.97
CA VAL A 119 11.31 -2.00 9.77
C VAL A 119 10.65 -2.25 11.12
N SER A 120 10.23 -1.20 11.83
CA SER A 120 9.57 -1.31 13.13
C SER A 120 8.23 -2.05 13.04
N TYR A 121 7.46 -1.86 11.97
CA TYR A 121 6.22 -2.61 11.73
C TYR A 121 6.51 -4.10 11.57
N TYR A 122 7.45 -4.46 10.70
CA TYR A 122 7.90 -5.84 10.49
C TYR A 122 8.33 -6.49 11.82
N GLU A 123 9.17 -5.81 12.60
CA GLU A 123 9.62 -6.32 13.91
C GLU A 123 8.48 -6.44 14.92
N SER A 124 7.47 -5.56 14.86
CA SER A 124 6.30 -5.63 15.75
C SER A 124 5.41 -6.82 15.42
N VAL A 125 5.17 -7.09 14.13
CA VAL A 125 4.41 -8.27 13.67
C VAL A 125 5.15 -9.56 14.06
N LYS A 126 6.48 -9.59 13.90
CA LYS A 126 7.31 -10.72 14.33
C LYS A 126 7.19 -11.00 15.83
N LYS A 127 7.10 -9.95 16.66
CA LYS A 127 6.96 -10.06 18.13
C LYS A 127 5.54 -10.34 18.60
N SER A 128 4.51 -10.16 17.76
CA SER A 128 3.11 -10.30 18.18
C SER A 128 2.64 -11.75 18.34
N GLY A 129 3.49 -12.74 18.02
CA GLY A 129 3.11 -14.16 18.00
C GLY A 129 2.25 -14.53 16.79
N TRP A 130 2.27 -13.71 15.73
CA TRP A 130 1.60 -14.05 14.47
C TRP A 130 2.22 -15.32 13.88
N GLN A 131 1.38 -16.31 13.58
CA GLN A 131 1.81 -17.66 13.16
C GLN A 131 2.04 -17.78 11.64
N GLY A 132 1.97 -16.67 10.90
CA GLY A 132 2.25 -16.64 9.48
C GLY A 132 3.73 -16.48 9.14
N LYS A 133 4.09 -16.74 7.89
CA LYS A 133 5.39 -16.39 7.29
C LYS A 133 5.43 -14.88 7.05
N LEU A 134 6.40 -14.21 7.66
CA LEU A 134 6.65 -12.78 7.49
C LEU A 134 7.90 -12.57 6.63
N GLU A 135 7.78 -11.82 5.55
CA GLU A 135 8.88 -11.48 4.64
C GLU A 135 9.15 -9.97 4.71
N PHE A 136 10.44 -9.60 4.71
CA PHE A 136 10.89 -8.22 4.68
C PHE A 136 11.62 -7.98 3.36
N PHE A 137 11.21 -6.94 2.65
CA PHE A 137 11.81 -6.58 1.39
C PHE A 137 12.25 -5.12 1.40
N GLU A 138 13.49 -4.87 0.98
CA GLU A 138 14.09 -3.54 0.95
C GLU A 138 14.68 -3.27 -0.43
N GLU A 139 14.12 -2.26 -1.12
CA GLU A 139 14.74 -1.73 -2.34
C GLU A 139 15.81 -0.71 -1.98
N LYS A 140 17.05 -1.18 -1.87
CA LYS A 140 18.20 -0.42 -1.35
C LYS A 140 18.44 0.91 -2.06
N ASP A 141 18.16 0.96 -3.36
CA ASP A 141 18.50 2.10 -4.20
C ASP A 141 17.38 3.10 -4.44
N GLU A 142 16.19 2.80 -3.96
CA GLU A 142 15.00 3.59 -4.25
C GLU A 142 14.66 4.55 -3.09
N GLY A 143 14.09 5.71 -3.46
CA GLY A 143 13.69 6.77 -2.54
C GLY A 143 12.23 6.67 -2.09
N HIS A 144 11.79 7.63 -1.28
CA HIS A 144 10.41 7.69 -0.79
C HIS A 144 9.39 7.66 -1.94
N VAL A 145 8.42 6.73 -1.87
CA VAL A 145 7.31 6.56 -2.85
C VAL A 145 7.72 6.42 -4.33
N TYR A 146 8.92 5.92 -4.61
CA TYR A 146 9.46 5.72 -5.97
C TYR A 146 8.46 5.03 -6.92
N GLN A 147 7.68 4.07 -6.41
CA GLN A 147 6.68 3.30 -7.15
C GLN A 147 5.53 4.13 -7.73
N LEU A 148 5.34 5.38 -7.29
CA LEU A 148 4.26 6.25 -7.76
C LEU A 148 4.67 7.17 -8.92
N PHE A 149 5.97 7.40 -9.13
CA PHE A 149 6.44 8.54 -9.93
C PHE A 149 6.90 8.21 -11.35
N ASN A 150 7.22 6.95 -11.67
CA ASN A 150 7.55 6.53 -13.04
C ASN A 150 7.06 5.10 -13.35
N VAL A 151 7.01 4.75 -14.64
CA VAL A 151 6.58 3.42 -15.10
C VAL A 151 7.59 2.35 -14.70
N GLU A 152 8.89 2.63 -14.84
CA GLU A 152 9.97 1.73 -14.42
C GLU A 152 9.88 1.34 -12.93
N GLY A 153 9.53 2.29 -12.06
CA GLY A 153 9.36 2.03 -10.63
C GLY A 153 8.14 1.15 -10.33
N LYS A 154 7.08 1.22 -11.16
CA LYS A 154 5.93 0.31 -11.06
C LYS A 154 6.31 -1.10 -11.52
N GLU A 155 7.02 -1.22 -12.64
CA GLU A 155 7.49 -2.50 -13.18
C GLU A 155 8.47 -3.18 -12.23
N LYS A 156 9.49 -2.47 -11.73
CA LYS A 156 10.41 -2.98 -10.72
C LYS A 156 9.69 -3.53 -9.48
N VAL A 157 8.64 -2.84 -9.04
CA VAL A 157 7.84 -3.28 -7.90
C VAL A 157 7.01 -4.51 -8.25
N VAL A 158 6.38 -4.57 -9.42
CA VAL A 158 5.67 -5.79 -9.86
C VAL A 158 6.62 -6.97 -9.97
N ASP A 159 7.79 -6.80 -10.58
CA ASP A 159 8.80 -7.84 -10.76
C ASP A 159 9.37 -8.32 -9.43
N SER A 160 9.69 -7.39 -8.53
CA SER A 160 10.18 -7.71 -7.20
C SER A 160 9.16 -8.53 -6.40
N TYR A 161 7.90 -8.12 -6.39
CA TYR A 161 6.87 -8.87 -5.68
C TYR A 161 6.60 -10.22 -6.35
N THR A 162 6.54 -10.26 -7.68
CA THR A 162 6.29 -11.50 -8.43
C THR A 162 7.42 -12.52 -8.26
N SER A 163 8.69 -12.08 -8.26
CA SER A 163 9.85 -12.95 -8.01
C SER A 163 9.87 -13.53 -6.59
N GLN A 164 9.33 -12.81 -5.60
CA GLN A 164 9.14 -13.32 -4.24
C GLN A 164 7.96 -14.28 -4.13
N VAL A 165 7.01 -14.22 -5.07
CA VAL A 165 5.85 -15.11 -5.17
C VAL A 165 6.15 -16.39 -5.95
N ALA A 166 7.09 -16.36 -6.88
CA ALA A 166 7.39 -17.44 -7.81
C ALA A 166 8.24 -18.55 -7.18
N PHE A 167 7.64 -19.42 -6.36
CA PHE A 167 8.12 -20.78 -6.08
C PHE A 167 6.93 -21.72 -5.79
#